data_AF-A0A5B6VWB3-F1
#
_entry.id   AF-A0A5B6VWB3-F1
#
_cell.length_a   1.000
_cell.length_b   1.000
_cell.length_c   1.000
_cell.angle_alpha   90.00
_cell.angle_beta   90.00
_cell.angle_gamma   90.00
#
_symmetry.space_group_name_H-M   'P 1'
#
loop_
_entity.id
_entity.type
_entity.pdbx_description
1 polymer ?
#
loop_
_entity_poly.entity_id
_entity_poly.type
_entity_poly.pdbx_seq_one_letter_code
_entity_poly.pdbx_strand_id
1 'polypeptide(L)'
;MPRERVTWEFFQAEFKKKYISQRLINQKRKEFLELKQGRMFVTEYERKFVRLSKYARECVSTKVIMCKRFEDGLNEDIILLVGILELKDFVVLVGRACKAKKLGKEKKKS
;
A
#
# COMPACT_ATOMS: atom_id res chain seq x y z
N MET A 1 -7.93 5.34 45.16
CA MET A 1 -7.18 5.29 43.89
C MET A 1 -8.00 4.51 42.88
N PRO A 2 -8.43 5.11 41.76
CA PRO A 2 -9.13 4.35 40.72
C PRO A 2 -8.18 3.30 40.17
N ARG A 3 -8.58 2.03 40.15
CA ARG A 3 -7.85 1.00 39.42
C ARG A 3 -8.02 1.33 37.94
N GLU A 4 -6.98 1.86 37.31
CA GLU A 4 -6.93 1.98 35.85
C GLU A 4 -7.18 0.57 35.28
N ARG A 5 -8.35 0.37 34.66
CA ARG A 5 -8.63 -0.87 33.96
C ARG A 5 -7.67 -0.91 32.80
N VAL A 6 -6.68 -1.80 32.88
CA VAL A 6 -5.79 -2.09 31.76
C VAL A 6 -6.65 -2.66 30.63
N THR A 7 -7.02 -1.80 29.68
CA THR A 7 -7.69 -2.26 28.46
C THR A 7 -6.65 -2.77 27.47
N TRP A 8 -7.10 -3.57 26.51
CA TRP A 8 -6.23 -4.07 25.46
C TRP A 8 -5.64 -2.93 24.61
N GLU A 9 -6.42 -1.88 24.37
CA GLU A 9 -6.00 -0.67 23.65
C GLU A 9 -4.89 0.07 24.41
N PHE A 10 -5.02 0.18 25.74
CA PHE A 10 -4.00 0.78 26.59
C PHE A 10 -2.68 0.01 26.54
N PHE A 11 -2.74 -1.32 26.70
CA PHE A 11 -1.56 -2.17 26.57
C PHE A 11 -0.90 -2.02 25.20
N GLN A 12 -1.68 -2.04 24.12
CA GLN A 12 -1.15 -1.86 22.78
C GLN A 12 -0.48 -0.49 22.58
N ALA A 13 -1.03 0.58 23.16
CA ALA A 13 -0.46 1.92 23.08
C ALA A 13 0.88 2.01 23.83
N GLU A 14 0.93 1.55 25.08
CA GLU A 14 2.15 1.58 25.89
C GLU A 14 3.22 0.61 25.35
N PHE A 15 2.82 -0.56 24.85
CA PHE A 15 3.73 -1.48 24.19
C PHE A 15 4.36 -0.84 22.95
N LYS A 16 3.55 -0.20 22.08
CA LYS A 16 4.08 0.49 20.90
C LYS A 16 5.01 1.63 21.31
N LYS A 17 4.66 2.43 22.30
CA LYS A 17 5.49 3.53 22.82
C LYS A 17 6.83 3.03 23.36
N LYS A 18 6.86 1.89 24.05
CA LYS A 18 8.06 1.31 24.67
C LYS A 18 8.97 0.59 23.67
N TYR A 19 8.40 -0.13 22.70
CA TYR A 19 9.17 -1.03 21.83
C TYR A 19 9.25 -0.60 20.36
N ILE A 20 8.39 0.31 19.91
CA ILE A 20 8.39 0.84 18.53
C ILE A 20 8.91 2.27 18.56
N SER A 21 10.16 2.44 18.13
CA SER A 21 10.76 3.76 18.06
C SER A 21 10.07 4.63 17.00
N GLN A 22 9.93 5.93 17.29
CA GLN A 22 9.45 6.90 16.31
C GLN A 22 10.30 6.90 15.03
N ARG A 23 11.61 6.64 15.17
CA ARG A 23 12.54 6.47 14.05
C ARG A 23 12.12 5.34 13.12
N LEU A 24 11.72 4.17 13.65
CA LEU A 24 11.24 3.05 12.86
C LEU A 24 9.94 3.39 12.13
N ILE A 25 8.99 4.05 12.81
CA ILE A 25 7.73 4.49 12.20
C ILE A 25 8.01 5.45 11.04
N ASN A 26 8.86 6.45 11.27
CA ASN A 26 9.24 7.41 10.24
C ASN A 26 9.95 6.74 9.06
N GLN A 27 10.81 5.74 9.31
CA GLN A 27 11.44 4.95 8.26
C GLN A 27 10.42 4.16 7.44
N LYS A 28 9.45 3.51 8.09
CA LYS A 28 8.38 2.77 7.38
C LYS A 28 7.46 3.69 6.59
N ARG A 29 7.16 4.87 7.13
CA ARG A 29 6.42 5.93 6.43
C ARG A 29 7.18 6.41 5.20
N LYS A 30 8.49 6.67 5.31
CA LYS A 30 9.35 7.01 4.15
C LYS A 30 9.34 5.89 3.11
N GLU A 31 9.51 4.64 3.54
CA GLU A 31 9.46 3.47 2.65
C GLU A 31 8.11 3.37 1.90
N PHE A 32 7.00 3.72 2.54
CA PHE A 32 5.69 3.80 1.89
C PHE A 32 5.62 4.92 0.86
N LEU A 33 6.12 6.11 1.21
CA LEU A 33 6.02 7.30 0.36
C LEU A 33 6.82 7.14 -0.94
N GLU A 34 7.97 6.47 -0.87
CA GLU A 34 8.88 6.19 -1.98
C GLU A 34 8.56 4.85 -2.70
N LEU A 35 7.50 4.15 -2.28
CA LEU A 35 7.19 2.82 -2.81
C LEU A 35 6.76 2.87 -4.28
N LYS A 36 7.55 2.24 -5.14
CA LYS A 36 7.23 1.96 -6.54
C LYS A 36 7.24 0.45 -6.80
N GLN A 37 6.48 0.00 -7.80
CA GLN A 37 6.43 -1.41 -8.21
C GLN A 37 7.81 -1.88 -8.67
N GLY A 38 8.45 -1.15 -9.59
CA GLY A 38 9.78 -1.49 -10.09
C GLY A 38 9.82 -2.90 -10.69
N ARG A 39 10.66 -3.77 -10.14
CA ARG A 39 10.82 -5.16 -10.58
C ARG A 39 9.86 -6.14 -9.91
N MET A 40 9.07 -5.71 -8.93
CA MET A 40 8.13 -6.56 -8.22
C MET A 40 6.96 -6.99 -9.11
N PHE A 41 6.43 -8.18 -8.84
CA PHE A 41 5.10 -8.52 -9.34
C PHE A 41 4.05 -7.60 -8.72
N VAL A 42 2.95 -7.36 -9.44
CA VAL A 42 1.85 -6.51 -8.94
C VAL A 42 1.33 -7.01 -7.59
N THR A 43 1.27 -8.33 -7.38
CA THR A 43 0.83 -8.94 -6.10
C THR A 43 1.85 -8.81 -4.96
N GLU A 44 3.13 -8.65 -5.27
CA GLU A 44 4.16 -8.35 -4.25
C GLU A 44 4.12 -6.87 -3.88
N TYR A 45 3.98 -6.02 -4.89
CA TYR A 45 3.78 -4.59 -4.71
C TYR A 45 2.53 -4.30 -3.87
N GLU A 46 1.39 -4.93 -4.16
CA GLU A 46 0.16 -4.88 -3.36
C GLU A 46 0.40 -5.26 -1.90
N ARG A 47 0.98 -6.44 -1.65
CA ARG A 47 1.27 -6.91 -0.29
C ARG A 47 2.13 -5.91 0.47
N LYS A 48 3.16 -5.36 -0.18
CA LYS A 48 4.05 -4.35 0.41
C LYS A 48 3.33 -3.04 0.67
N PHE A 49 2.51 -2.58 -0.29
CA PHE A 49 1.69 -1.37 -0.18
C PHE A 49 0.72 -1.45 1.01
N VAL A 50 -0.08 -2.52 1.10
CA VAL A 50 -1.04 -2.72 2.21
C VAL A 50 -0.35 -2.85 3.56
N ARG A 51 0.82 -3.48 3.61
CA ARG A 51 1.60 -3.58 4.85
C ARG A 51 2.11 -2.23 5.31
N LEU A 52 2.67 -1.43 4.40
CA LEU A 52 3.31 -0.16 4.71
C LEU A 52 2.31 0.99 4.90
N SER A 53 1.13 0.93 4.27
CA SER A 53 0.08 1.94 4.43
C SER A 53 -0.39 2.11 5.89
N LYS A 54 -0.22 1.08 6.71
CA LYS A 54 -0.50 1.11 8.17
C LYS A 54 0.29 2.19 8.91
N TYR A 55 1.45 2.61 8.36
CA TYR A 55 2.34 3.63 8.93
C TYR A 55 2.14 5.03 8.33
N ALA A 56 1.26 5.17 7.34
CA ALA A 56 0.99 6.41 6.61
C ALA A 56 -0.50 6.47 6.23
N ARG A 57 -1.39 6.29 7.22
CA ARG A 57 -2.84 6.16 7.00
C ARG A 57 -3.43 7.40 6.35
N GLU A 58 -2.87 8.56 6.64
CA GLU A 58 -3.23 9.84 6.03
C GLU A 58 -3.05 9.84 4.50
N CYS A 59 -2.12 9.02 3.98
CA CYS A 59 -1.88 8.88 2.55
C CYS A 59 -2.82 7.89 1.85
N VAL A 60 -3.68 7.19 2.60
CA VAL A 60 -4.68 6.22 2.10
C VAL A 60 -6.03 6.40 2.79
N SER A 61 -6.36 7.65 3.16
CA SER A 61 -7.49 7.99 4.02
C SER A 61 -8.86 7.65 3.40
N THR A 62 -8.95 7.56 2.07
CA THR A 62 -10.15 7.14 1.35
C THR A 62 -9.82 6.07 0.31
N LYS A 63 -10.82 5.30 -0.12
CA LYS A 63 -10.67 4.30 -1.20
C LYS A 63 -10.10 4.93 -2.47
N VAL A 64 -10.57 6.13 -2.83
CA VAL A 64 -10.11 6.86 -4.02
C VAL A 64 -8.64 7.25 -3.89
N ILE A 65 -8.24 7.84 -2.75
CA ILE A 65 -6.85 8.22 -2.50
C ILE A 65 -5.95 6.98 -2.50
N MET A 66 -6.41 5.88 -1.89
CA MET A 66 -5.68 4.61 -1.85
C MET A 66 -5.46 4.04 -3.26
N CYS A 67 -6.50 4.03 -4.11
CA CYS A 67 -6.40 3.55 -5.49
C CYS A 67 -5.43 4.42 -6.30
N LYS A 68 -5.58 5.74 -6.25
CA LYS A 68 -4.70 6.68 -6.96
C LYS A 68 -3.24 6.51 -6.54
N ARG A 69 -2.97 6.44 -5.23
CA ARG A 69 -1.61 6.23 -4.70
C ARG A 69 -0.99 4.91 -5.17
N PHE A 70 -1.79 3.84 -5.22
CA PHE A 70 -1.34 2.55 -5.73
C PHE A 70 -1.02 2.62 -7.21
N GLU A 71 -1.91 3.24 -8.00
CA GLU A 71 -1.73 3.46 -9.44
C GLU A 71 -0.48 4.28 -9.75
N ASP A 72 -0.27 5.40 -9.05
CA ASP A 72 0.92 6.28 -9.19
C ASP A 72 2.24 5.54 -8.95
N GLY A 73 2.21 4.42 -8.24
CA GLY A 73 3.38 3.59 -7.96
C GLY A 73 3.54 2.38 -8.88
N LEU A 74 2.58 2.09 -9.77
CA LEU A 74 2.71 1.06 -10.79
C LEU A 74 3.72 1.47 -11.87
N ASN A 75 4.17 0.49 -12.65
CA ASN A 75 5.01 0.79 -13.82
C ASN A 75 4.15 1.40 -14.94
N GLU A 76 4.74 2.31 -15.72
CA GLU A 76 4.06 3.06 -16.78
C GLU A 76 3.30 2.18 -17.79
N ASP A 77 3.86 1.01 -18.13
CA ASP A 77 3.22 0.04 -19.04
C ASP A 77 1.88 -0.49 -18.52
N ILE A 78 1.73 -0.56 -17.20
CA ILE A 78 0.48 -0.96 -16.54
C ILE A 78 -0.43 0.26 -16.35
N ILE A 79 0.13 1.40 -15.92
CA ILE A 79 -0.63 2.65 -15.71
C ILE A 79 -1.41 3.01 -16.98
N LEU A 80 -0.78 2.95 -18.16
CA LEU A 80 -1.45 3.26 -19.42
C LEU A 80 -2.68 2.38 -19.68
N LEU A 81 -2.66 1.13 -19.20
CA LEU A 81 -3.75 0.18 -19.39
C LEU A 81 -4.85 0.28 -18.34
N VAL A 82 -4.53 0.68 -17.11
CA VAL A 82 -5.49 0.72 -15.99
C VAL A 82 -5.99 2.12 -15.67
N GLY A 83 -5.20 3.17 -15.92
CA GLY A 83 -5.51 4.55 -15.53
C GLY A 83 -6.67 5.16 -16.32
N ILE A 84 -6.88 4.73 -17.55
CA ILE A 84 -8.05 5.11 -18.37
C ILE A 84 -9.37 4.70 -17.70
N LEU A 85 -9.35 3.67 -16.86
CA LEU A 85 -10.55 3.10 -16.24
C LEU A 85 -10.97 3.82 -14.95
N GLU A 86 -10.14 4.72 -14.41
CA GLU A 86 -10.39 5.49 -13.18
C GLU A 86 -10.96 4.64 -12.02
N LEU A 87 -10.35 3.48 -11.77
CA LEU A 87 -10.90 2.49 -10.85
C LEU A 87 -10.86 2.97 -9.38
N LYS A 88 -12.03 2.95 -8.72
CA LYS A 88 -12.20 3.38 -7.33
C LYS A 88 -12.28 2.22 -6.32
N ASP A 89 -12.29 1.00 -6.82
CA ASP A 89 -12.21 -0.21 -6.01
C ASP A 89 -10.81 -0.83 -6.11
N PHE A 90 -10.16 -0.97 -4.95
CA PHE A 90 -8.77 -1.41 -4.85
C PHE A 90 -8.59 -2.85 -5.35
N VAL A 91 -9.53 -3.75 -5.07
CA VAL A 91 -9.43 -5.16 -5.45
C VAL A 91 -9.57 -5.30 -6.97
N VAL A 92 -10.51 -4.56 -7.55
CA VAL A 92 -10.68 -4.52 -9.02
C VAL A 92 -9.43 -3.93 -9.68
N LEU A 93 -8.87 -2.84 -9.15
CA LEU A 93 -7.66 -2.22 -9.66
C LEU A 93 -6.47 -3.19 -9.69
N VAL A 94 -6.20 -3.88 -8.57
CA VAL A 94 -5.13 -4.89 -8.48
C VAL A 94 -5.35 -6.00 -9.50
N GLY A 95 -6.58 -6.51 -9.61
CA GLY A 95 -6.93 -7.56 -10.56
C GLY A 95 -6.69 -7.16 -12.02
N ARG A 96 -7.04 -5.92 -12.38
CA ARG A 96 -6.81 -5.36 -13.73
C ARG A 96 -5.32 -5.14 -14.00
N ALA A 97 -4.58 -4.59 -13.05
CA ALA A 97 -3.13 -4.40 -13.14
C ALA A 97 -2.39 -5.74 -13.34
N CYS A 98 -2.81 -6.80 -12.64
CA CYS A 98 -2.26 -8.14 -12.82
C CYS A 98 -2.51 -8.69 -14.24
N LYS A 99 -3.70 -8.47 -14.80
CA LYS A 99 -4.04 -8.90 -16.17
C LYS A 99 -3.26 -8.12 -17.22
N ALA A 100 -3.16 -6.79 -17.07
CA ALA A 100 -2.40 -5.91 -17.94
C ALA A 100 -0.93 -6.36 -18.10
N LYS A 101 -0.29 -6.77 -17.00
CA LYS A 101 1.11 -7.24 -17.04
C LYS A 101 1.31 -8.54 -17.82
N LYS A 102 0.31 -9.44 -17.85
CA LYS A 102 0.38 -10.70 -18.61
C LYS A 102 0.33 -10.43 -20.12
N LEU A 103 -0.62 -9.59 -20.54
CA LEU A 103 -0.79 -9.21 -21.96
C LEU A 103 0.44 -8.52 -22.54
N GLY A 104 1.14 -7.68 -21.76
CA GLY A 104 2.38 -7.03 -22.19
C GLY A 104 3.58 -7.98 -22.35
N LYS A 105 3.60 -9.13 -21.66
CA LYS A 105 4.66 -10.15 -21.79
C LYS A 105 4.45 -11.06 -23.00
N GLU A 106 3.19 -11.34 -23.35
CA GLU A 106 2.84 -12.16 -24.52
C GLU A 106 3.17 -11.43 -25.83
N LYS A 107 2.86 -10.13 -25.93
CA LYS A 107 3.20 -9.31 -27.11
C LYS A 107 4.70 -9.11 -27.37
N LYS A 108 5.58 -9.39 -26.41
CA LYS A 108 7.05 -9.30 -26.58
C LYS A 108 7.68 -10.64 -26.97
N LYS A 109 6.91 -11.73 -26.95
CA LYS A 109 7.37 -13.09 -27.30
C LYS A 109 6.85 -13.57 -28.65
N SER A 110 5.89 -12.87 -29.25
CA SER A 110 5.44 -13.01 -30.64
C SER A 110 6.10 -11.97 -31.51
#